data_AF-A0A9D7RCK3-F1
#
_entry.id   AF-A0A9D7RCK3-F1
#
_cell.length_a   1.000
_cell.length_b   1.000
_cell.length_c   1.000
_cell.angle_alpha   90.00
_cell.angle_beta   90.00
_cell.angle_gamma   90.00
#
_symmetry.space_group_name_H-M   'P 1'
#
loop_
_entity.id
_entity.type
_entity.pdbx_description
1 polymer ?
#
loop_
_entity_poly.entity_id
_entity_poly.type
_entity_poly.pdbx_seq_one_letter_code
_entity_poly.pdbx_strand_id
1 'polypeptide(L)' 'MTIVAGGVLRVEARLSLPENARITLMPGAELRLGTKALLHNACGLEWEGIEAPRRFLGARGKVLAEDGARIRGARFIDY' A
#
# COMPACT_ATOMS: atom_id res chain seq x y z
N MET A 1 2.33 4.38 7.76
CA MET A 1 2.46 2.96 8.16
C MET A 1 3.63 2.35 7.41
N THR A 2 4.46 1.54 8.06
CA THR A 2 5.62 0.89 7.43
C THR A 2 5.49 -0.62 7.55
N ILE A 3 5.58 -1.33 6.43
CA ILE A 3 5.73 -2.79 6.41
C ILE A 3 7.22 -3.08 6.33
N VAL A 4 7.75 -3.71 7.39
CA VAL A 4 9.18 -3.99 7.54
C VAL A 4 9.66 -5.09 6.58
N ALA A 5 10.97 -5.22 6.40
CA ALA A 5 11.56 -6.19 5.48
C ALA A 5 11.09 -7.63 5.77
N GLY A 6 10.65 -8.35 4.74
CA GLY A 6 10.06 -9.69 4.86
C GLY A 6 8.65 -9.72 5.51
N GLY A 7 8.15 -8.57 5.97
CA GLY A 7 6.82 -8.45 6.56
C GLY A 7 5.73 -8.49 5.50
N VAL A 8 4.57 -9.03 5.90
CA VAL A 8 3.39 -9.14 5.04
C VAL A 8 2.20 -8.51 5.74
N LEU A 9 1.55 -7.54 5.10
CA LEU A 9 0.23 -7.07 5.49
C LEU A 9 -0.78 -7.53 4.47
N ARG A 10 -1.83 -8.23 4.92
CA ARG A 10 -2.96 -8.64 4.09
C ARG A 10 -4.19 -7.81 4.45
N VAL A 11 -4.79 -7.17 3.46
CA VAL A 11 -6.03 -6.37 3.60
C VAL A 11 -7.14 -7.05 2.80
N GLU A 12 -8.20 -7.47 3.49
CA GLU A 12 -9.35 -8.16 2.91
C GLU A 12 -10.62 -7.30 2.83
N ALA A 13 -10.54 -6.07 3.33
CA ALA A 13 -11.69 -5.19 3.47
C ALA A 13 -11.27 -3.73 3.28
N ARG A 14 -11.93 -2.81 3.98
CA ARG A 14 -11.66 -1.37 3.91
C ARG A 14 -10.52 -0.97 4.86
N LEU A 15 -9.45 -0.40 4.31
CA LEU A 15 -8.43 0.32 5.07
C LEU A 15 -8.58 1.81 4.79
N SER A 16 -9.01 2.57 5.80
CA SER A 16 -9.13 4.03 5.69
C SER A 16 -7.80 4.69 6.04
N LEU A 17 -7.26 5.50 5.13
CA LEU A 17 -6.03 6.24 5.32
C LEU A 17 -6.33 7.74 5.44
N PRO A 18 -5.95 8.40 6.55
CA PRO A 18 -6.21 9.82 6.72
C PRO A 18 -5.45 10.67 5.70
N GLU A 19 -5.77 11.96 5.63
CA GLU A 19 -5.06 12.89 4.76
C GLU A 19 -3.55 12.82 5.05
N ASN A 20 -2.74 12.88 3.99
CA ASN A 20 -1.29 12.80 4.07
C ASN A 20 -0.72 11.46 4.60
N ALA A 21 -1.56 10.44 4.84
CA ALA A 21 -1.07 9.13 5.23
C ALA A 21 -0.31 8.45 4.09
N ARG A 22 0.76 7.73 4.45
CA ARG A 22 1.59 6.95 3.52
C ARG A 22 1.71 5.50 3.96
N ILE A 23 1.74 4.58 3.00
CA ILE A 23 2.21 3.20 3.21
C ILE A 23 3.63 3.08 2.64
N THR A 24 4.60 2.71 3.48
CA THR A 24 5.97 2.45 3.05
C THR A 24 6.25 0.95 3.09
N LEU A 25 6.74 0.41 1.97
CA LEU A 25 7.11 -1.00 1.82
C LEU A 25 8.63 -1.13 1.81
N MET A 26 9.20 -1.66 2.90
CA MET A 26 10.63 -1.95 2.95
C MET A 26 11.01 -3.06 1.94
N PRO A 27 12.28 -3.20 1.54
CA PRO A 27 12.71 -4.27 0.64
C PRO A 27 12.26 -5.66 1.11
N GLY A 28 11.63 -6.41 0.20
CA GLY A 28 11.08 -7.74 0.51
C GLY A 28 9.79 -7.75 1.32
N ALA A 29 9.23 -6.58 1.65
CA ALA A 29 7.90 -6.47 2.25
C ALA A 29 6.79 -6.68 1.21
N GLU A 30 5.64 -7.16 1.65
CA GLU A 30 4.47 -7.35 0.79
C GLU A 30 3.22 -6.69 1.39
N LEU A 31 2.53 -5.91 0.55
CA LEU A 31 1.15 -5.50 0.77
C LEU A 31 0.26 -6.35 -0.13
N ARG A 32 -0.56 -7.22 0.47
CA ARG A 32 -1.49 -8.10 -0.23
C ARG A 32 -2.90 -7.55 -0.13
N LEU A 33 -3.53 -7.27 -1.25
CA LEU A 33 -4.88 -6.74 -1.35
C LEU A 33 -5.80 -7.82 -1.90
N GLY A 34 -6.73 -8.31 -1.07
CA GLY A 34 -7.72 -9.30 -1.48
C GLY A 34 -8.81 -8.72 -2.39
N THR A 35 -9.65 -9.59 -2.97
CA THR A 35 -10.75 -9.21 -3.89
C THR A 35 -11.65 -8.08 -3.38
N LYS A 36 -11.87 -7.98 -2.06
CA LYS A 36 -12.74 -6.98 -1.43
C LYS A 36 -11.96 -5.79 -0.83
N ALA A 37 -10.65 -5.72 -1.04
CA ALA A 37 -9.81 -4.68 -0.49
C ALA A 37 -10.14 -3.31 -1.06
N LEU A 38 -10.29 -2.32 -0.17
CA LEU A 38 -10.42 -0.91 -0.53
C LEU A 38 -9.48 -0.07 0.34
N LEU A 39 -8.45 0.50 -0.31
CA LEU A 39 -7.58 1.51 0.27
C LEU A 39 -8.05 2.88 -0.19
N HIS A 40 -8.50 3.71 0.75
CA HIS A 40 -9.05 5.02 0.47
C HIS A 40 -9.03 5.92 1.70
N ASN A 41 -9.30 7.20 1.52
CA ASN A 41 -9.63 8.11 2.61
C ASN A 41 -11.16 8.17 2.78
N ALA A 42 -11.69 7.84 3.96
CA ALA A 42 -13.14 7.82 4.19
C ALA A 42 -13.80 9.21 4.17
N CYS A 43 -13.03 10.29 4.29
CA CYS A 43 -13.52 11.67 4.23
C CYS A 43 -13.45 12.27 2.82
N GLY A 44 -12.99 11.51 1.81
CA GLY A 44 -12.85 11.98 0.44
C GLY A 44 -11.62 12.85 0.18
N LEU A 45 -10.70 12.98 1.15
CA LEU A 45 -9.45 13.70 1.01
C LEU A 45 -8.38 12.84 0.33
N GLU A 46 -7.30 13.46 -0.14
CA GLU A 46 -6.17 12.71 -0.71
C GLU A 46 -5.23 12.17 0.38
N TRP A 47 -4.71 10.97 0.16
CA TRP A 47 -3.60 10.41 0.94
C TRP A 47 -2.37 10.29 0.05
N GLU A 48 -1.18 10.17 0.66
CA GLU A 48 0.06 10.23 -0.10
C GLU A 48 0.19 9.08 -1.08
N GLY A 49 -0.14 7.87 -0.64
CA GLY A 49 -0.04 6.68 -1.48
C GLY A 49 0.91 5.64 -0.94
N ILE A 50 1.40 4.81 -1.84
CA ILE A 50 2.27 3.66 -1.54
C ILE A 50 3.66 3.95 -2.09
N GLU A 51 4.66 3.82 -1.22
CA GLU A 51 6.08 4.02 -1.53
C GLU A 51 6.86 2.71 -1.31
N ALA A 52 7.56 2.23 -2.33
CA ALA A 52 8.46 1.07 -2.25
C ALA A 52 9.90 1.47 -2.59
N PRO A 53 10.64 2.10 -1.66
CA PRO A 53 11.98 2.61 -1.95
C PRO A 53 12.94 1.47 -2.32
N ARG A 54 13.75 1.71 -3.35
CA ARG A 54 14.85 0.80 -3.72
C ARG A 54 16.02 0.97 -2.75
N ARG A 55 16.58 -0.14 -2.27
CA ARG A 55 17.92 -0.16 -1.61
C ARG A 55 18.93 -0.94 -2.47
N PHE A 56 20.20 -0.86 -2.08
CA PHE A 56 21.34 -1.50 -2.76
C PHE A 56 21.02 -2.97 -3.11
N LEU A 57 21.36 -3.40 -4.33
CA LEU A 57 20.96 -4.66 -4.99
C LEU A 57 19.54 -4.72 -5.58
N GLY A 58 18.79 -3.62 -5.61
CA GLY A 58 17.56 -3.49 -6.41
C GLY A 58 16.31 -4.15 -5.82
N ALA A 59 16.41 -4.73 -4.62
CA ALA A 59 15.26 -5.25 -3.90
C ALA A 59 14.31 -4.10 -3.48
N ARG A 60 13.01 -4.30 -3.70
CA ARG A 60 11.93 -3.39 -3.30
C ARG A 60 10.77 -4.15 -2.65
N GLY A 61 9.92 -3.44 -1.93
CA GLY A 61 8.64 -3.98 -1.50
C GLY A 61 7.69 -4.20 -2.67
N LYS A 62 6.64 -4.99 -2.48
CA LYS A 62 5.68 -5.35 -3.55
C LYS A 62 4.24 -5.15 -3.11
N VAL A 63 3.41 -4.74 -4.05
CA VAL A 63 1.94 -4.80 -3.92
C VAL A 63 1.45 -5.97 -4.76
N LEU A 64 0.70 -6.88 -4.13
CA LEU A 64 0.03 -8.00 -4.79
C LEU A 64 -1.47 -7.79 -4.64
N ALA A 65 -2.15 -7.45 -5.74
CA ALA A 65 -3.57 -7.15 -5.75
C ALA A 65 -4.34 -8.23 -6.51
N GLU A 66 -5.31 -8.85 -5.84
CA GLU A 66 -6.27 -9.75 -6.47
C GLU A 66 -7.29 -8.94 -7.30
N ASP A 67 -7.91 -9.60 -8.28
CA ASP A 67 -8.98 -9.00 -9.10
C ASP A 67 -10.09 -8.44 -8.19
N GLY A 68 -10.44 -7.17 -8.39
CA GLY A 68 -11.47 -6.46 -7.60
C GLY A 68 -10.93 -5.55 -6.49
N ALA A 69 -9.65 -5.69 -6.11
CA ALA A 69 -8.98 -4.77 -5.19
C ALA A 69 -8.99 -3.34 -5.74
N ARG A 70 -9.21 -2.35 -4.86
CA ARG A 70 -9.34 -0.94 -5.24
C ARG A 70 -8.46 -0.04 -4.38
N ILE A 71 -7.75 0.86 -5.04
CA ILE A 71 -6.96 1.94 -4.43
C ILE A 71 -7.53 3.26 -4.96
N ARG A 72 -7.91 4.20 -4.09
CA ARG A 72 -8.54 5.47 -4.46
C ARG A 72 -7.97 6.64 -3.68
N GLY A 73 -7.87 7.81 -4.33
CA GLY A 73 -7.44 9.06 -3.70
C GLY A 73 -5.97 9.07 -3.26
N ALA A 74 -5.14 8.19 -3.82
CA ALA A 74 -3.69 8.18 -3.61
C ALA A 74 -3.02 9.18 -4.54
N ARG A 75 -2.16 10.05 -4.01
CA ARG A 75 -1.39 11.01 -4.82
C ARG A 75 -0.35 10.33 -5.69
N PHE A 76 0.27 9.25 -5.20
CA PHE A 76 1.19 8.45 -6.00
C PHE A 76 1.07 6.96 -5.67
N ILE A 77 1.48 6.13 -6.63
CA ILE A 77 1.61 4.70 -6.45
C ILE A 77 2.93 4.32 -7.11
N ASP A 78 3.95 4.04 -6.29
CA ASP A 78 5.27 3.62 -6.75
C ASP A 78 5.58 2.25 -6.14
N TYR A 79 5.27 1.19 -6.91
CA TYR A 79 5.47 -0.22 -6.52
C TYR A 79 6.19 -1.07 -7.56
#